data_AF-A0A7S2ETT0-F1
#
_entry.id   AF-A0A7S2ETT0-F1
#
_cell.length_a   1.000
_cell.length_b   1.000
_cell.length_c   1.000
_cell.angle_alpha   90.00
_cell.angle_beta   90.00
_cell.angle_gamma   90.00
#
_symmetry.space_group_name_H-M   'P 1'
#
loop_
_entity.id
_entity.type
_entity.pdbx_description
1 polymer ?
#
loop_
_entity_poly.entity_id
_entity_poly.type
_entity_poly.pdbx_seq_one_letter_code
_entity_poly.pdbx_strand_id
1 'polypeptide(L)'
;VWDMDKPSITLIDDYVQASCFGIEIPQRLFWEGYAIRQDCSRDPDSKYAAGRPSEPSFQDMNFASVRKKVKEGSPRPVVWSFPDAEHAMCPKSLLMAYEEHGKVLPVVSDFDCFIMGTR
;
A
#
# COMPACT_ATOMS: atom_id res chain seq x y z
N VAL A 1 -15.03 -17.92 11.21
CA VAL A 1 -13.57 -17.87 11.49
C VAL A 1 -12.90 -17.44 10.20
N TRP A 2 -12.05 -16.42 10.25
CA TRP A 2 -11.40 -15.86 9.06
C TRP A 2 -10.18 -16.73 8.68
N ASP A 3 -10.39 -17.80 7.92
CA ASP A 3 -9.30 -18.71 7.54
C ASP A 3 -8.34 -18.09 6.52
N MET A 4 -7.03 -18.23 6.76
CA MET A 4 -5.95 -17.78 5.89
C MET A 4 -4.95 -18.91 5.70
N ASP A 5 -4.77 -19.35 4.45
CA ASP A 5 -4.00 -20.56 4.13
C ASP A 5 -2.49 -20.45 4.41
N LYS A 6 -1.93 -19.23 4.43
CA LYS A 6 -0.50 -18.98 4.67
C LYS A 6 -0.28 -17.65 5.42
N PRO A 7 -0.10 -17.64 6.75
CA PRO A 7 0.11 -16.43 7.55
C PRO A 7 1.56 -15.90 7.58
N SER A 8 2.44 -16.34 6.66
CA SER A 8 3.86 -15.97 6.72
C SER A 8 4.13 -14.60 6.10
N ILE A 9 4.99 -13.82 6.75
CA ILE A 9 5.58 -12.60 6.19
C ILE A 9 7.01 -12.95 5.75
N THR A 10 7.34 -12.71 4.50
CA THR A 10 8.69 -12.92 3.95
C THR A 10 9.33 -11.58 3.71
N LEU A 11 10.51 -11.35 4.29
CA LEU A 11 11.34 -10.21 3.93
C LEU A 11 12.01 -10.50 2.58
N ILE A 12 11.86 -9.59 1.63
CA ILE A 12 12.58 -9.59 0.35
C ILE A 12 13.77 -8.66 0.54
N ASP A 13 14.97 -9.23 0.66
CA ASP A 13 16.24 -8.49 0.82
C ASP A 13 17.25 -8.93 -0.24
N ASP A 14 16.77 -9.07 -1.48
CA ASP A 14 17.58 -9.48 -2.63
C ASP A 14 18.22 -8.26 -3.30
N TYR A 15 18.41 -7.17 -2.57
CA TYR A 15 18.82 -5.87 -3.12
C TYR A 15 20.12 -5.97 -3.94
N VAL A 16 21.08 -6.76 -3.44
CA VAL A 16 22.38 -7.01 -4.11
C VAL A 16 22.22 -7.72 -5.47
N GLN A 17 21.17 -8.54 -5.63
CA GLN A 17 21.01 -9.41 -6.79
C GLN A 17 19.95 -8.90 -7.78
N ALA A 18 18.90 -8.25 -7.28
CA ALA A 18 17.71 -7.88 -8.04
C ALA A 18 17.28 -6.41 -7.88
N SER A 19 18.05 -5.57 -7.16
CA SER A 19 17.65 -4.20 -6.79
C SER A 19 16.27 -4.12 -6.12
N CYS A 20 15.83 -5.21 -5.50
CA CYS A 20 14.52 -5.33 -4.89
C CYS A 20 14.67 -5.40 -3.37
N PHE A 21 13.85 -4.62 -2.67
CA PHE A 21 13.69 -4.70 -1.22
C PHE A 21 12.20 -4.57 -0.90
N GLY A 22 11.70 -5.31 0.08
CA GLY A 22 10.28 -5.25 0.43
C GLY A 22 9.82 -6.37 1.34
N ILE A 23 8.51 -6.53 1.46
CA ILE A 23 7.89 -7.63 2.18
C ILE A 23 6.84 -8.30 1.30
N GLU A 24 6.87 -9.63 1.24
CA GLU A 24 5.74 -10.41 0.77
C GLU A 24 4.87 -10.74 1.98
N ILE A 25 3.63 -10.25 1.98
CA ILE A 25 2.70 -10.40 3.08
C ILE A 25 1.31 -10.75 2.55
N PRO A 26 0.59 -11.70 3.18
CA PRO A 26 -0.81 -11.95 2.87
C PRO A 26 -1.64 -10.68 3.03
N GLN A 27 -2.48 -10.39 2.04
CA GLN A 27 -3.31 -9.18 2.03
C GLN A 27 -4.11 -8.99 3.34
N ARG A 28 -4.59 -10.09 3.95
CA ARG A 28 -5.33 -10.03 5.21
C ARG A 28 -4.46 -9.59 6.39
N LEU A 29 -3.21 -10.07 6.46
CA LEU A 29 -2.27 -9.61 7.49
C LEU A 29 -1.86 -8.17 7.27
N PHE A 30 -1.66 -7.77 6.01
CA PHE A 30 -1.44 -6.37 5.67
C PHE A 30 -2.61 -5.49 6.12
N TRP A 31 -3.85 -5.88 5.82
CA TRP A 31 -5.05 -5.13 6.21
C TRP A 31 -5.23 -5.09 7.74
N GLU A 32 -5.04 -6.22 8.41
CA GLU A 32 -5.08 -6.29 9.88
C GLU A 32 -4.02 -5.35 10.50
N GLY A 33 -2.79 -5.40 9.98
CA GLY A 33 -1.66 -4.65 10.50
C GLY A 33 -1.77 -3.15 10.30
N TYR A 34 -2.19 -2.70 9.10
CA TYR A 34 -2.27 -1.29 8.74
C TYR A 34 -3.65 -0.66 8.93
N ALA A 35 -4.75 -1.39 8.71
CA ALA A 35 -6.11 -0.83 8.77
C ALA A 35 -6.79 -1.02 10.12
N ILE A 36 -6.74 -2.24 10.66
CA ILE A 36 -7.56 -2.62 11.80
C ILE A 36 -6.88 -2.23 13.12
N ARG A 37 -5.56 -2.46 13.20
CA ARG A 37 -4.80 -2.22 14.44
C ARG A 37 -4.27 -0.80 14.59
N GLN A 38 -4.23 -0.02 13.50
CA GLN A 38 -3.69 1.35 13.53
C GLN A 38 -4.81 2.37 13.64
N ASP A 39 -4.47 3.52 14.20
CA ASP A 39 -5.36 4.66 14.16
C ASP A 39 -5.39 5.29 12.76
N CYS A 40 -6.49 5.02 12.06
CA CYS A 40 -6.80 5.60 10.76
C CYS A 40 -7.56 6.93 10.87
N SER A 41 -7.80 7.44 12.10
CA SER A 41 -8.40 8.75 12.31
C SER A 41 -7.52 9.86 11.71
N ARG A 42 -8.18 10.95 11.34
CA ARG A 42 -7.56 12.09 10.68
C ARG A 42 -7.89 13.35 11.46
N ASP A 43 -6.88 13.82 12.16
CA ASP A 43 -6.90 15.14 12.80
C ASP A 43 -6.88 16.23 11.71
N PRO A 44 -7.87 17.13 11.65
CA PRO A 44 -7.91 18.27 10.73
C PRO A 44 -6.69 19.18 10.80
N ASP A 45 -5.97 19.18 11.91
CA ASP A 45 -4.77 20.00 12.11
C ASP A 45 -3.48 19.24 11.80
N SER A 46 -3.57 17.96 11.41
CA SER A 46 -2.40 17.15 11.06
C SER A 46 -1.86 17.46 9.65
N LYS A 47 -0.58 17.11 9.42
CA LYS A 47 0.03 17.11 8.07
C LYS A 47 -0.72 16.24 7.06
N TYR A 48 -1.53 15.31 7.53
CA TYR A 48 -2.36 14.46 6.71
C TYR A 48 -3.69 15.10 6.33
N ALA A 49 -4.04 16.28 6.82
CA ALA A 49 -5.36 16.89 6.63
C ALA A 49 -5.68 17.35 5.20
N ALA A 50 -4.70 17.45 4.31
CA ALA A 50 -4.88 17.91 2.94
C ALA A 50 -5.52 16.87 1.99
N GLY A 51 -6.38 17.32 1.08
CA GLY A 51 -6.90 16.54 -0.03
C GLY A 51 -8.37 16.09 0.07
N ARG A 52 -8.67 15.12 -0.78
CA ARG A 52 -9.88 14.30 -0.94
C ARG A 52 -10.63 13.75 0.27
N PRO A 53 -11.97 13.66 0.24
CA PRO A 53 -12.62 12.44 0.67
C PRO A 53 -12.21 11.17 -0.09
N SER A 54 -12.04 10.05 0.62
CA SER A 54 -11.89 8.72 0.05
C SER A 54 -13.24 8.26 -0.45
N GLU A 55 -13.24 7.69 -1.64
CA GLU A 55 -14.43 7.09 -2.20
C GLU A 55 -14.25 5.56 -2.15
N PRO A 56 -15.14 4.82 -1.47
CA PRO A 56 -15.05 3.36 -1.41
C PRO A 56 -14.82 2.69 -2.76
N SER A 57 -15.47 3.19 -3.81
CA SER A 57 -15.29 2.67 -5.17
C SER A 57 -13.86 2.85 -5.71
N PHE A 58 -13.16 3.92 -5.36
CA PHE A 58 -11.77 4.13 -5.76
C PHE A 58 -10.81 3.21 -4.99
N GLN A 59 -11.06 2.99 -3.70
CA GLN A 59 -10.29 2.03 -2.93
C GLN A 59 -10.48 0.60 -3.43
N ASP A 60 -11.70 0.22 -3.82
CA ASP A 60 -11.97 -1.08 -4.47
C ASP A 60 -11.21 -1.21 -5.79
N MET A 61 -11.12 -0.14 -6.59
CA MET A 61 -10.32 -0.11 -7.81
C MET A 61 -8.83 -0.26 -7.54
N ASN A 62 -8.29 0.40 -6.52
CA ASN A 62 -6.90 0.20 -6.09
C ASN A 62 -6.62 -1.25 -5.71
N PHE A 63 -7.51 -1.86 -4.92
CA PHE A 63 -7.42 -3.28 -4.56
C PHE A 63 -7.51 -4.20 -5.76
N ALA A 64 -8.43 -3.94 -6.69
CA ALA A 64 -8.56 -4.70 -7.92
C ALA A 64 -7.29 -4.61 -8.78
N SER A 65 -6.69 -3.42 -8.83
CA SER A 65 -5.45 -3.15 -9.57
C SER A 65 -4.29 -3.99 -9.05
N VAL A 66 -3.99 -3.92 -7.74
CA VAL A 66 -2.87 -4.68 -7.13
C VAL A 66 -3.06 -6.20 -7.18
N ARG A 67 -4.30 -6.69 -7.28
CA ARG A 67 -4.61 -8.12 -7.41
C ARG A 67 -4.52 -8.63 -8.85
N LYS A 68 -4.51 -7.75 -9.84
CA LYS A 68 -4.58 -8.14 -11.24
C LYS A 68 -3.28 -8.79 -11.66
N LYS A 69 -3.36 -9.94 -12.34
CA LYS A 69 -2.20 -10.50 -13.05
C LYS A 69 -1.78 -9.52 -14.13
N VAL A 70 -0.56 -9.02 -14.00
CA VAL A 70 0.03 -8.07 -14.93
C VAL A 70 0.68 -8.84 -16.06
N LYS A 71 0.49 -8.36 -17.29
CA LYS A 71 1.19 -8.91 -18.46
C LYS A 71 2.69 -8.66 -18.29
N GLU A 72 3.50 -9.64 -18.66
CA GLU A 72 4.96 -9.49 -18.65
C GLU A 72 5.39 -8.22 -19.42
N GLY A 73 6.31 -7.47 -18.84
CA GLY A 73 6.80 -6.20 -19.38
C GLY A 73 5.87 -4.99 -19.20
N SER A 74 4.70 -5.14 -18.58
CA SER A 74 3.82 -4.00 -18.23
C SER A 74 4.10 -3.51 -16.80
N PRO A 75 3.89 -2.22 -16.49
CA PRO A 75 4.02 -1.70 -15.13
C PRO A 75 3.15 -2.47 -14.15
N ARG A 76 3.73 -2.93 -13.04
CA ARG A 76 3.01 -3.65 -12.00
C ARG A 76 2.54 -2.67 -10.92
N PRO A 77 1.22 -2.59 -10.64
CA PRO A 77 0.74 -1.78 -9.53
C PRO A 77 1.18 -2.41 -8.21
N VAL A 78 1.79 -1.59 -7.36
CA VAL A 78 2.29 -1.98 -6.03
C VAL A 78 1.85 -0.97 -4.98
N VAL A 79 1.86 -1.41 -3.72
CA VAL A 79 1.70 -0.51 -2.57
C VAL A 79 3.09 -0.14 -2.07
N TRP A 80 3.39 1.16 -2.07
CA TRP A 80 4.65 1.68 -1.55
C TRP A 80 4.41 2.32 -0.19
N SER A 81 5.20 1.90 0.81
CA SER A 81 5.26 2.57 2.10
C SER A 81 6.25 3.73 2.03
N PHE A 82 5.76 4.96 2.21
CA PHE A 82 6.59 6.14 2.45
C PHE A 82 6.56 6.44 3.96
N PRO A 83 7.34 5.72 4.78
CA PRO A 83 7.12 5.69 6.22
C PRO A 83 7.22 7.08 6.86
N ASP A 84 6.33 7.34 7.81
CA ASP A 84 6.54 8.41 8.77
C ASP A 84 7.71 8.03 9.68
N ALA A 85 8.62 8.96 9.94
CA ALA A 85 9.76 8.77 10.83
C ALA A 85 9.33 8.32 12.25
N GLU A 86 8.13 8.69 12.68
CA GLU A 86 7.59 8.35 13.99
C GLU A 86 6.75 7.06 13.99
N HIS A 87 6.15 6.71 12.84
CA HIS A 87 5.16 5.63 12.75
C HIS A 87 5.34 4.82 11.45
N ALA A 88 6.22 3.81 11.51
CA ALA A 88 6.56 2.96 10.35
C ALA A 88 5.37 2.17 9.76
N MET A 89 4.32 1.91 10.56
CA MET A 89 3.09 1.26 10.12
C MET A 89 1.91 2.23 9.95
N CYS A 90 2.18 3.53 9.73
CA CYS A 90 1.14 4.51 9.49
C CYS A 90 0.37 4.19 8.19
N PRO A 91 -0.94 3.89 8.23
CA PRO A 91 -1.71 3.60 7.02
C PRO A 91 -1.83 4.82 6.10
N LYS A 92 -1.74 6.03 6.67
CA LYS A 92 -1.81 7.29 5.93
C LYS A 92 -0.57 7.55 5.06
N SER A 93 0.46 6.71 5.19
CA SER A 93 1.72 6.81 4.47
C SER A 93 1.85 5.78 3.34
N LEU A 94 0.80 5.00 3.09
CA LEU A 94 0.73 4.02 2.01
C LEU A 94 0.28 4.69 0.71
N LEU A 95 1.02 4.44 -0.37
CA LEU A 95 0.81 5.05 -1.67
C LEU A 95 0.66 3.97 -2.75
N MET A 96 -0.14 4.28 -3.78
CA MET A 96 -0.11 3.51 -5.02
C MET A 96 1.13 3.90 -5.82
N ALA A 97 1.83 2.91 -6.34
CA ALA A 97 3.01 3.08 -7.17
C ALA A 97 3.01 2.04 -8.29
N TYR A 98 3.89 2.22 -9.27
CA TYR A 98 4.18 1.19 -10.26
C TYR A 98 5.62 0.74 -10.16
N GLU A 99 5.80 -0.57 -10.17
CA GLU A 99 7.08 -1.22 -10.43
C GLU A 99 7.24 -1.35 -11.95
N GLU A 100 8.25 -0.66 -12.50
CA GLU A 100 8.61 -0.69 -13.91
C GLU A 100 10.14 -0.73 -14.05
N HIS A 101 10.66 -1.65 -14.87
CA HIS A 101 12.09 -1.82 -15.12
C HIS A 101 12.95 -1.92 -13.82
N GLY A 102 12.45 -2.63 -12.81
CA GLY A 102 13.13 -2.82 -11.51
C GLY A 102 13.15 -1.57 -10.63
N LYS A 103 12.35 -0.56 -10.94
CA LYS A 103 12.20 0.66 -10.13
C LYS A 103 10.76 0.82 -9.70
N VAL A 104 10.55 1.28 -8.47
CA VAL A 104 9.22 1.67 -7.98
C VAL A 104 9.10 3.18 -8.10
N LEU A 105 8.10 3.63 -8.87
CA LEU A 105 7.82 5.04 -9.07
C LEU A 105 6.45 5.37 -8.48
N PRO A 106 6.35 6.41 -7.62
CA PRO A 106 5.06 6.85 -7.12
C PRO A 106 4.26 7.40 -8.28
N VAL A 107 2.97 7.15 -8.29
CA VAL A 107 2.06 7.81 -9.22
C VAL A 107 1.18 8.79 -8.47
N VAL A 108 0.98 9.95 -9.09
CA VAL A 108 -0.16 10.79 -8.76
C VAL A 108 -1.36 10.09 -9.37
N SER A 109 -2.14 9.42 -8.52
CA SER A 109 -3.37 8.77 -8.93
C SER A 109 -4.53 9.77 -8.82
N ASP A 110 -5.39 9.84 -9.84
CA ASP A 110 -6.71 10.49 -9.72
C ASP A 110 -7.68 9.65 -8.84
N PHE A 111 -7.35 8.37 -8.63
CA PHE A 111 -7.95 7.52 -7.60
C PHE A 111 -7.31 7.81 -6.25
N ASP A 112 -7.97 7.43 -5.16
CA ASP A 112 -7.41 7.62 -3.83
C ASP A 112 -5.96 7.11 -3.80
N CYS A 113 -5.05 7.86 -3.19
CA CYS A 113 -3.83 7.24 -2.69
C CYS A 113 -4.25 6.06 -1.81
N PHE A 114 -3.39 5.08 -1.56
CA PHE A 114 -3.71 4.00 -0.61
C PHE A 114 -3.80 4.49 0.86
N ILE A 115 -4.13 5.77 1.05
CA ILE A 115 -4.45 6.43 2.29
C ILE A 115 -5.81 5.88 2.72
N MET A 116 -5.77 4.88 3.58
CA MET A 116 -6.93 4.61 4.41
C MET A 116 -7.19 5.79 5.33
N GLY A 117 -8.45 6.24 5.36
CA GLY A 117 -8.84 7.42 6.13
C GLY A 117 -8.65 8.75 5.39
N THR A 118 -8.67 8.77 4.04
CA THR A 118 -9.10 10.02 3.38
C THR A 118 -10.59 10.24 3.60
N ARG A 119 -11.01 11.49 3.50
CA ARG A 119 -12.21 12.00 4.17
C ARG A 119 -13.54 11.54 3.56
#